data_AF-A0A9E4I6H7-F1
#
_entry.id   AF-A0A9E4I6H7-F1
#
_cell.length_a   1.000
_cell.length_b   1.000
_cell.length_c   1.000
_cell.angle_alpha   90.00
_cell.angle_beta   90.00
_cell.angle_gamma   90.00
#
_symmetry.space_group_name_H-M   'P 1'
#
loop_
_entity.id
_entity.type
_entity.pdbx_description
1 polymer ?
#
loop_
_entity_poly.entity_id
_entity_poly.type
_entity_poly.pdbx_seq_one_letter_code
_entity_poly.pdbx_strand_id
1 'polypeptide(L)'
;MSGAQDGFPARSAMPGRRARAVAIAAILLAGTCGGLIGFALVDVSCAGDCDWQRGVGTFAGAVVCAAGVAVVAALTLRAMSEWRGSPRAGSRSPLALPRRRRAR
;
A
#
# COMPACT_ATOMS: atom_id res chain seq x y z
N MET A 1 -9.83 -22.89 36.12
CA MET A 1 -9.88 -23.21 34.68
C MET A 1 -9.39 -22.00 33.89
N SER A 2 -8.07 -21.78 33.92
CA SER A 2 -7.37 -20.75 33.16
C SER A 2 -6.76 -21.44 31.96
N GLY A 3 -7.25 -21.14 30.75
CA GLY A 3 -6.65 -21.56 29.49
C GLY A 3 -5.63 -20.52 29.06
N ALA A 4 -4.38 -20.95 28.93
CA ALA A 4 -3.29 -20.20 28.34
C ALA A 4 -3.63 -19.75 26.92
N GLN A 5 -3.68 -18.43 26.69
CA GLN A 5 -3.58 -17.81 25.36
C GLN A 5 -2.13 -17.38 25.16
N ASP A 6 -1.22 -18.34 25.21
CA ASP A 6 0.19 -18.13 24.86
C ASP A 6 0.35 -18.33 23.35
N GLY A 7 1.00 -17.38 22.67
CA GLY A 7 1.99 -17.83 21.69
C GLY A 7 1.90 -17.36 20.24
N PHE A 8 1.09 -16.37 19.87
CA PHE A 8 1.42 -15.57 18.67
C PHE A 8 1.24 -14.09 18.97
N PRO A 9 2.32 -13.34 19.25
CA PRO A 9 2.29 -11.94 18.92
C PRO A 9 2.10 -11.87 17.40
N ALA A 10 0.84 -11.82 16.97
CA ALA A 10 0.46 -11.14 15.76
C ALA A 10 0.97 -9.71 15.95
N ARG A 11 2.27 -9.50 15.69
CA ARG A 11 2.79 -8.19 15.37
C ARG A 11 2.00 -7.81 14.14
N SER A 12 0.91 -7.12 14.38
CA SER A 12 0.21 -6.31 13.40
C SER A 12 1.27 -5.39 12.81
N ALA A 13 1.95 -5.88 11.78
CA ALA A 13 2.84 -5.13 10.93
C ALA A 13 1.97 -4.24 10.04
N MET A 14 1.05 -3.50 10.65
CA MET A 14 0.32 -2.44 9.99
C MET A 14 1.38 -1.51 9.39
N PRO A 15 1.45 -1.33 8.05
CA PRO A 15 2.31 -0.32 7.47
C PRO A 15 2.16 1.00 8.23
N GLY A 16 3.30 1.64 8.54
CA GLY A 16 3.33 2.79 9.44
C GLY A 16 2.28 3.84 9.05
N ARG A 17 1.68 4.49 10.04
CA ARG A 17 0.55 5.43 9.84
C ARG A 17 0.83 6.46 8.74
N ARG A 18 2.07 6.98 8.68
CA ARG A 18 2.53 7.92 7.65
C ARG A 18 2.49 7.34 6.23
N ALA A 19 2.91 6.08 6.05
CA ALA A 19 2.93 5.43 4.74
C ALA A 19 1.50 5.26 4.18
N ARG A 20 0.56 4.90 5.06
CA ARG A 20 -0.87 4.80 4.69
C ARG A 20 -1.46 6.16 4.35
N ALA A 21 -1.14 7.19 5.13
CA ALA A 21 -1.62 8.55 4.87
C ALA A 21 -1.16 9.06 3.49
N VAL A 22 0.11 8.85 3.13
CA VAL A 22 0.64 9.24 1.82
C VAL A 22 -0.04 8.45 0.70
N ALA A 23 -0.25 7.14 0.87
CA ALA A 23 -0.97 6.33 -0.12
C ALA A 23 -2.40 6.81 -0.35
N ILE A 24 -3.15 7.08 0.73
CA ILE A 24 -4.51 7.62 0.65
C ILE A 24 -4.52 8.99 -0.03
N ALA A 25 -3.59 9.88 0.35
CA ALA A 25 -3.49 11.20 -0.26
C ALA A 25 -3.21 11.12 -1.77
N ALA A 26 -2.33 10.20 -2.20
CA ALA A 26 -2.05 9.99 -3.62
C ALA A 26 -3.27 9.46 -4.38
N ILE A 27 -4.01 8.51 -3.81
CA ILE A 27 -5.24 7.96 -4.43
C ILE A 27 -6.31 9.05 -4.57
N LEU A 28 -6.52 9.86 -3.52
CA LEU A 28 -7.48 10.96 -3.56
C LEU A 28 -7.08 12.02 -4.59
N LEU A 29 -5.82 12.44 -4.60
CA LEU A 29 -5.32 13.41 -5.57
C LEU A 29 -5.47 12.90 -7.02
N ALA A 30 -5.14 11.63 -7.26
CA ALA A 30 -5.30 11.00 -8.56
C ALA A 30 -6.77 10.89 -8.99
N GLY A 31 -7.67 10.53 -8.07
CA GLY A 31 -9.11 10.49 -8.32
C GLY A 31 -9.67 11.87 -8.65
N THR A 32 -9.32 12.91 -7.88
CA THR A 32 -9.75 14.29 -8.15
C THR A 32 -9.26 14.76 -9.52
N CYS A 33 -7.99 14.51 -9.85
CA CYS A 33 -7.45 14.87 -11.16
C CYS A 33 -8.13 14.08 -12.31
N GLY A 34 -8.32 12.77 -12.15
CA GLY A 34 -9.01 11.93 -13.12
C GLY A 34 -10.47 12.31 -13.34
N GLY A 35 -11.17 12.75 -12.29
CA GLY A 35 -12.52 13.28 -12.39
C GLY A 35 -12.59 14.60 -13.15
N LEU A 36 -11.66 15.53 -12.89
CA LEU A 36 -11.57 16.79 -13.64
C LEU A 36 -11.28 16.54 -15.13
N ILE A 37 -10.42 15.58 -15.45
CA ILE A 37 -10.14 15.17 -16.84
C ILE A 37 -11.41 14.57 -17.47
N GLY A 38 -12.10 13.67 -16.77
CA GLY A 38 -13.35 13.07 -17.23
C GLY A 38 -14.46 14.10 -17.48
N PHE A 39 -14.56 15.12 -16.63
CA PHE A 39 -15.45 16.25 -16.83
C PHE A 39 -15.10 17.04 -18.09
N ALA A 40 -13.83 17.43 -18.25
CA ALA A 40 -13.36 18.22 -19.39
C ALA A 40 -13.54 17.48 -20.73
N LEU A 41 -13.36 16.15 -20.74
CA LEU A 41 -13.60 15.33 -21.93
C LEU A 41 -15.07 15.34 -22.36
N VAL A 42 -16.01 15.27 -21.41
CA VAL A 42 -17.44 15.34 -21.75
C VAL A 42 -17.85 16.77 -22.11
N ASP A 43 -17.27 17.76 -21.45
CA ASP A 43 -17.48 19.19 -21.72
C ASP A 43 -17.13 19.55 -23.18
N VAL A 44 -15.99 19.07 -23.70
CA VAL A 44 -15.61 19.30 -25.11
C VAL A 44 -16.41 18.46 -26.10
N SER A 45 -16.97 17.32 -25.65
CA SER A 45 -17.67 16.38 -26.53
C SER A 45 -19.15 16.74 -26.76
N CYS A 46 -19.71 17.71 -26.03
CA CYS A 46 -21.13 18.01 -26.05
C CYS A 46 -21.39 19.53 -26.06
N ALA A 47 -22.20 20.01 -26.99
CA ALA A 47 -22.74 21.37 -26.98
C ALA A 47 -24.21 21.31 -26.54
N GLY A 48 -24.49 21.41 -25.24
CA GLY A 48 -25.85 21.40 -24.67
C GLY A 48 -25.93 20.81 -23.25
N ASP A 49 -27.15 20.48 -22.81
CA ASP A 49 -27.44 19.92 -21.48
C ASP A 49 -27.07 18.43 -21.40
N CYS A 50 -25.77 18.17 -21.24
CA CYS A 50 -25.22 16.83 -21.06
C CYS A 50 -24.83 16.59 -19.59
N ASP A 51 -25.64 17.07 -18.64
CA ASP A 51 -25.35 17.00 -17.19
C ASP A 51 -25.18 15.56 -16.70
N TRP A 52 -26.06 14.65 -17.13
CA TRP A 52 -25.97 13.25 -16.77
C TRP A 52 -24.64 12.63 -17.25
N GLN A 53 -24.27 12.90 -18.50
CA GLN A 53 -23.04 12.41 -19.10
C GLN A 53 -21.81 13.05 -18.45
N ARG A 54 -21.85 14.33 -18.09
CA ARG A 54 -20.77 15.01 -17.35
C ARG A 54 -20.56 14.36 -16.00
N GLY A 55 -21.64 14.07 -15.28
CA GLY A 55 -21.60 13.35 -14.01
C GLY A 55 -20.96 11.97 -14.16
N VAL A 56 -21.41 11.19 -15.15
CA VAL A 56 -20.86 9.85 -15.44
C VAL A 56 -19.39 9.92 -15.85
N GLY A 57 -18.99 10.86 -16.71
CA GLY A 57 -17.60 11.04 -17.13
C GLY A 57 -16.69 11.44 -15.98
N THR A 58 -17.14 12.35 -15.13
CA THR A 58 -16.42 12.76 -13.91
C THR A 58 -16.25 11.56 -12.96
N PHE A 59 -17.30 10.79 -12.71
CA PHE A 59 -17.26 9.65 -11.81
C PHE A 59 -16.41 8.50 -12.38
N ALA A 60 -16.59 8.14 -13.64
CA ALA A 60 -15.83 7.09 -14.30
C ALA A 60 -14.33 7.43 -14.35
N GLY A 61 -13.97 8.67 -14.73
CA GLY A 61 -12.59 9.15 -14.73
C GLY A 61 -11.96 9.10 -13.34
N ALA A 62 -12.67 9.57 -12.31
CA ALA A 62 -12.20 9.52 -10.93
C ALA A 62 -11.96 8.08 -10.44
N VAL A 63 -12.91 7.16 -10.69
CA VAL A 63 -12.82 5.76 -10.25
C VAL A 63 -11.67 5.02 -10.95
N VAL A 64 -11.51 5.19 -12.27
CA VAL A 64 -10.45 4.51 -13.04
C VAL A 64 -9.07 4.98 -12.60
N CYS A 65 -8.87 6.30 -12.45
CA CYS A 65 -7.58 6.84 -11.98
C CYS A 65 -7.29 6.42 -10.52
N ALA A 66 -8.29 6.48 -9.63
CA ALA A 66 -8.13 6.07 -8.24
C ALA A 66 -7.79 4.57 -8.14
N ALA A 67 -8.45 3.71 -8.92
CA ALA A 67 -8.18 2.28 -8.96
C ALA A 67 -6.75 1.98 -9.41
N GLY A 68 -6.26 2.64 -10.47
CA GLY A 68 -4.89 2.48 -10.95
C GLY A 68 -3.85 2.86 -9.88
N VAL A 69 -4.02 4.02 -9.25
CA VAL A 69 -3.10 4.48 -8.20
C VAL A 69 -3.19 3.62 -6.94
N ALA A 70 -4.37 3.09 -6.60
CA ALA A 70 -4.51 2.15 -5.49
C ALA A 70 -3.69 0.87 -5.70
N VAL A 71 -3.68 0.33 -6.92
CA VAL A 71 -2.85 -0.83 -7.28
C VAL A 71 -1.37 -0.49 -7.15
N VAL A 72 -0.91 0.61 -7.76
CA VAL A 72 0.50 1.05 -7.69
C VAL A 72 0.94 1.30 -6.24
N ALA A 73 0.10 1.94 -5.43
CA ALA A 73 0.38 2.19 -4.02
C ALA A 73 0.49 0.88 -3.23
N ALA A 74 -0.39 -0.09 -3.49
CA ALA A 74 -0.34 -1.40 -2.87
C ALA A 74 0.96 -2.14 -3.25
N LEU A 75 1.32 -2.14 -4.54
CA LEU A 75 2.57 -2.74 -5.03
C LEU A 75 3.80 -2.06 -4.41
N THR A 76 3.81 -0.74 -4.31
CA THR A 76 4.90 0.02 -3.69
C THR A 76 5.04 -0.31 -2.19
N LEU A 77 3.92 -0.39 -1.47
CA LEU A 77 3.91 -0.79 -0.06
C LEU A 77 4.38 -2.24 0.11
N ARG A 78 4.01 -3.13 -0.82
CA ARG A 78 4.47 -4.52 -0.86
C ARG A 78 5.99 -4.57 -1.06
N ALA A 79 6.51 -3.83 -2.03
CA ALA A 79 7.94 -3.70 -2.24
C ALA A 79 8.63 -3.24 -0.95
N MET A 80 8.22 -2.12 -0.35
CA MET A 80 8.81 -1.63 0.90
C MET A 80 8.76 -2.63 2.07
N SER A 81 7.79 -3.54 2.11
CA SER A 81 7.72 -4.58 3.14
C SER A 81 8.79 -5.67 2.96
N GLU A 82 9.18 -5.96 1.71
CA GLU A 82 10.22 -6.94 1.38
C GLU A 82 11.59 -6.46 1.87
N TRP A 83 11.90 -5.17 1.67
CA TRP A 83 13.18 -4.57 2.08
C TRP A 83 13.31 -4.48 3.61
N ARG A 84 12.20 -4.26 4.32
CA ARG A 84 12.16 -4.20 5.80
C ARG A 84 12.25 -5.57 6.47
N GLY A 85 12.18 -6.64 5.70
CA GLY A 85 12.36 -8.02 6.14
C GLY A 85 13.81 -8.40 6.45
N SER A 86 14.77 -7.46 6.38
CA SER A 86 16.14 -7.71 6.85
C SER A 86 16.10 -8.01 8.35
N PRO A 87 16.43 -9.24 8.78
CA PRO A 87 16.55 -9.54 10.20
C PRO A 87 17.57 -8.55 10.77
N ARG A 88 17.26 -7.97 11.94
CA ARG A 88 18.31 -7.47 12.81
C ARG A 88 19.37 -8.57 12.86
N ALA A 89 20.59 -8.31 12.39
CA ALA A 89 21.75 -9.08 12.77
C ALA A 89 21.94 -8.85 14.29
N GLY A 90 21.10 -9.50 15.08
CA GLY A 90 20.84 -9.18 16.48
C GLY A 90 20.18 -10.38 17.17
N SER A 91 20.72 -11.56 16.91
CA SER A 91 20.71 -12.76 17.76
C SER A 91 21.46 -13.90 17.07
N ARG A 92 22.59 -13.60 16.42
CA ARG A 92 23.67 -14.58 16.41
C ARG A 92 24.17 -14.62 17.85
N SER A 93 23.54 -15.44 18.68
CA SER A 93 24.24 -16.08 19.78
C SER A 93 25.59 -16.49 19.22
N PRO A 94 26.73 -16.16 19.86
CA PRO A 94 28.01 -16.66 19.41
C PRO A 94 27.83 -18.17 19.32
N LEU A 95 27.87 -18.69 18.10
CA LEU A 95 27.96 -20.12 17.88
C LEU A 95 29.15 -20.55 18.72
N ALA A 96 28.86 -21.19 19.85
CA ALA A 96 29.81 -22.00 20.57
C ALA A 96 30.10 -23.17 19.64
N LEU A 97 30.90 -22.90 18.60
CA LEU A 97 31.52 -23.91 17.79
C LEU A 97 32.27 -24.79 18.78
N PRO A 98 31.96 -26.10 18.84
CA PRO A 98 32.69 -26.98 19.74
C PRO A 98 34.16 -26.86 19.37
N ARG A 99 34.97 -26.45 20.35
CA ARG A 99 36.42 -26.38 20.24
C ARG A 99 36.91 -27.78 19.89
N ARG A 100 37.07 -28.04 18.60
CA ARG A 100 37.60 -29.29 18.07
C ARG A 100 39.01 -29.42 18.65
N ARG A 101 39.14 -30.18 19.74
CA ARG A 101 40.44 -30.66 20.23
C ARG A 101 41.03 -31.46 19.07
N ARG A 102 41.96 -30.86 18.33
CA ARG A 102 42.91 -31.61 17.53
C ARG A 102 43.75 -32.38 18.54
N ALA A 103 43.42 -33.66 18.71
CA ALA A 103 44.30 -34.61 19.35
C ALA A 103 45.61 -34.67 18.54
N ARG A 104 46.69 -34.84 19.29
CA ARG A 104 48.09 -34.83 18.88
C ARG A 104 48.42 -35.91 17.85
#